data_AF-A0A3D3VA31-F1
#
_entry.id   AF-A0A3D3VA31-F1
#
_cell.length_a   1.000
_cell.length_b   1.000
_cell.length_c   1.000
_cell.angle_alpha   90.00
_cell.angle_beta   90.00
_cell.angle_gamma   90.00
#
_symmetry.space_group_name_H-M   'P 1'
#
loop_
_entity.id
_entity.type
_entity.pdbx_description
1 polymer ?
#
loop_
_entity_poly.entity_id
_entity_poly.type
_entity_poly.pdbx_seq_one_letter_code
_entity_poly.pdbx_strand_id
1 'polypeptide(L)'
;MFKLSKEISMSEERTGYSIYNEDAKRRTKVNTLEDLYPKLPSSHYDIIYADPPWDYGGKMQFDKSSTTKDKIDLSKKIFISSASFKYPTLKLKELKKLPLTSIAKDDSLLFMWATNPHLAQAIELGEAWGFEYKTVAFIWNKMVHNPGQYTLSYCELCLLFKRGRIPTPRGARNIKQLIESPRRDHSEKPLEAAKRIEAMFPTQPRIELFARRRDPNWDYWGLDTVMDSFAPLPNEDDVKTTGESQKRDAISCIPFKSLRKQLVRC
;
A
#
# COMPACT_ATOMS: atom_id res chain seq x y z
N MET A 1 -53.77 -43.61 -16.82
CA MET A 1 -52.30 -43.43 -16.94
C MET A 1 -52.03 -41.93 -16.99
N PHE A 2 -51.92 -41.28 -15.82
CA PHE A 2 -51.78 -39.83 -15.71
C PHE A 2 -50.30 -39.45 -15.87
N LYS A 3 -49.98 -38.57 -16.83
CA LYS A 3 -48.68 -37.89 -16.91
C LYS A 3 -48.64 -36.82 -15.83
N LEU A 4 -47.82 -36.99 -14.79
CA LEU A 4 -47.43 -35.88 -13.93
C LEU A 4 -46.39 -35.02 -14.67
N SER A 5 -46.82 -33.85 -15.11
CA SER A 5 -45.93 -32.73 -15.42
C SER A 5 -45.28 -32.25 -14.13
N LYS A 6 -43.97 -32.45 -14.01
CA LYS A 6 -43.16 -31.91 -12.93
C LYS A 6 -42.96 -30.42 -13.20
N GLU A 7 -43.73 -29.56 -12.54
CA GLU A 7 -43.43 -28.13 -12.46
C GLU A 7 -42.07 -27.98 -11.79
N ILE A 8 -41.08 -27.51 -12.55
CA ILE A 8 -39.80 -27.08 -12.00
C ILE A 8 -40.01 -25.64 -11.51
N SER A 9 -40.29 -25.47 -10.22
CA SER A 9 -40.18 -24.16 -9.60
C SER A 9 -38.69 -23.84 -9.41
N MET A 10 -38.10 -23.10 -10.34
CA MET A 10 -36.78 -22.49 -10.14
C MET A 10 -36.92 -21.28 -9.22
N SER A 11 -37.17 -21.50 -7.93
CA SER A 11 -36.75 -20.54 -6.91
C SER A 11 -35.28 -20.80 -6.66
N GLU A 12 -34.39 -20.01 -7.26
CA GLU A 12 -32.97 -20.01 -6.89
C GLU A 12 -32.88 -19.70 -5.39
N GLU A 13 -32.66 -20.72 -4.57
CA GLU A 13 -32.44 -20.53 -3.14
C GLU A 13 -31.22 -19.63 -2.95
N ARG A 14 -31.46 -18.40 -2.48
CA ARG A 14 -30.41 -17.44 -2.15
C ARG A 14 -29.60 -17.99 -0.98
N THR A 15 -28.50 -18.66 -1.31
CA THR A 15 -27.52 -19.12 -0.32
C THR A 15 -26.85 -17.92 0.36
N GLY A 16 -26.34 -18.11 1.58
CA GLY A 16 -25.48 -17.10 2.22
C GLY A 16 -24.31 -16.70 1.33
N TYR A 17 -23.82 -17.63 0.47
CA TYR A 17 -22.77 -17.37 -0.52
C TYR A 17 -23.22 -16.46 -1.68
N SER A 18 -24.47 -16.56 -2.16
CA SER A 18 -24.96 -15.71 -3.26
C SER A 18 -25.22 -14.28 -2.80
N ILE A 19 -25.87 -14.09 -1.64
CA ILE A 19 -26.04 -12.77 -1.00
C ILE A 19 -24.67 -12.14 -0.70
N TYR A 20 -23.73 -12.96 -0.21
CA TYR A 20 -22.36 -12.56 0.06
C TYR A 20 -21.59 -12.12 -1.19
N ASN A 21 -21.68 -12.87 -2.30
CA ASN A 21 -20.94 -12.58 -3.53
C ASN A 21 -21.43 -11.27 -4.17
N GLU A 22 -22.73 -10.99 -4.09
CA GLU A 22 -23.30 -9.71 -4.48
C GLU A 22 -22.83 -8.54 -3.59
N ASP A 23 -22.79 -8.74 -2.27
CA ASP A 23 -22.29 -7.71 -1.33
C ASP A 23 -20.80 -7.42 -1.52
N ALA A 24 -19.99 -8.45 -1.74
CA ALA A 24 -18.57 -8.32 -2.04
C ALA A 24 -18.32 -7.63 -3.39
N LYS A 25 -19.09 -7.95 -4.44
CA LYS A 25 -19.03 -7.24 -5.73
C LYS A 25 -19.38 -5.77 -5.56
N ARG A 26 -20.43 -5.44 -4.81
CA ARG A 26 -20.87 -4.06 -4.57
C ARG A 26 -19.83 -3.23 -3.79
N ARG A 27 -19.13 -3.85 -2.83
CA ARG A 27 -18.15 -3.15 -1.97
C ARG A 27 -16.73 -3.12 -2.52
N THR A 28 -16.43 -3.90 -3.56
CA THR A 28 -15.10 -3.90 -4.17
C THR A 28 -14.86 -2.58 -4.89
N LYS A 29 -13.80 -1.86 -4.50
CA LYS A 29 -13.39 -0.66 -5.21
C LYS A 29 -12.76 -1.06 -6.53
N VAL A 30 -13.25 -0.47 -7.62
CA VAL A 30 -12.74 -0.67 -8.97
C VAL A 30 -11.74 0.44 -9.28
N ASN A 31 -10.64 0.08 -9.96
CA ASN A 31 -9.72 1.09 -10.48
C ASN A 31 -10.43 1.90 -11.57
N THR A 32 -10.50 3.22 -11.41
CA THR A 32 -11.20 4.12 -12.34
C THR A 32 -10.29 4.70 -13.43
N LEU A 33 -8.99 4.37 -13.41
CA LEU A 33 -8.06 4.81 -14.45
C LEU A 33 -8.24 4.01 -15.75
N GLU A 34 -7.94 4.67 -16.88
CA GLU A 34 -7.88 4.03 -18.21
C GLU A 34 -6.74 3.00 -18.26
N ASP A 35 -5.58 3.37 -17.71
CA ASP A 35 -4.43 2.49 -17.51
C ASP A 35 -4.44 1.88 -16.09
N LEU A 36 -3.80 0.72 -15.95
CA LEU A 36 -3.69 0.03 -14.64
C LEU A 36 -3.03 0.92 -13.56
N TYR A 37 -2.12 1.79 -13.98
CA TYR A 37 -1.30 2.62 -13.10
C TYR A 37 -1.29 4.08 -13.57
N PRO A 38 -1.18 5.05 -12.65
CA PRO A 38 -0.84 6.40 -13.05
C PRO A 38 0.57 6.44 -13.63
N LYS A 39 0.85 7.42 -14.50
CA LYS A 39 2.18 7.56 -15.10
C LYS A 39 3.24 7.72 -14.02
N LEU A 40 4.35 6.97 -14.15
CA LEU A 40 5.50 7.12 -13.28
C LEU A 40 6.17 8.48 -13.51
N PRO A 41 6.81 9.06 -12.48
CA PRO A 41 7.58 10.29 -12.64
C PRO A 41 8.80 10.07 -13.54
N SER A 42 9.36 11.16 -14.08
CA SER A 42 10.62 11.12 -14.86
C SER A 42 11.88 11.15 -13.99
N SER A 43 11.74 11.46 -12.69
CA SER A 43 12.81 11.47 -11.71
C SER A 43 13.34 10.05 -11.44
N HIS A 44 14.62 9.97 -11.05
CA HIS A 44 15.29 8.70 -10.73
C HIS A 44 15.72 8.68 -9.26
N TYR A 45 15.44 7.57 -8.58
CA TYR A 45 15.55 7.44 -7.13
C TYR A 45 16.65 6.46 -6.72
N ASP A 46 17.35 6.82 -5.64
CA ASP A 46 18.31 5.95 -4.97
C ASP A 46 17.59 5.03 -3.97
N ILE A 47 16.50 5.51 -3.37
CA ILE A 47 15.72 4.81 -2.35
C ILE A 47 14.26 4.72 -2.78
N ILE A 48 13.76 3.49 -2.89
CA ILE A 48 12.36 3.21 -3.23
C ILE A 48 11.74 2.47 -2.05
N TYR A 49 10.59 2.94 -1.59
CA TYR A 49 9.81 2.32 -0.53
C TYR A 49 8.44 1.94 -1.08
N ALA A 50 7.97 0.71 -0.88
CA ALA A 50 6.77 0.22 -1.52
C ALA A 50 5.88 -0.59 -0.55
N ASP A 51 4.57 -0.36 -0.62
CA ASP A 51 3.54 -1.21 -0.01
C ASP A 51 2.56 -1.74 -1.06
N PRO A 52 2.95 -2.76 -1.86
CA PRO A 52 2.12 -3.22 -2.96
C PRO A 52 0.72 -3.67 -2.50
N PRO A 53 -0.35 -3.36 -3.26
CA PRO A 53 -1.72 -3.73 -2.91
C PRO A 53 -1.99 -5.20 -3.25
N TRP A 54 -1.43 -6.13 -2.46
CA TRP A 54 -1.49 -7.57 -2.71
C TRP A 54 -2.92 -8.12 -2.85
N ASP A 55 -3.20 -8.86 -3.94
CA ASP A 55 -4.44 -9.63 -4.12
C ASP A 55 -4.36 -11.00 -3.42
N TYR A 56 -5.21 -11.21 -2.42
CA TYR A 56 -5.36 -12.46 -1.67
C TYR A 56 -6.14 -13.55 -2.42
N GLY A 57 -6.43 -13.36 -3.71
CA GLY A 57 -7.15 -14.32 -4.55
C GLY A 57 -8.58 -14.56 -4.07
N GLY A 58 -9.19 -13.55 -3.45
CA GLY A 58 -10.53 -13.65 -2.86
C GLY A 58 -10.63 -14.57 -1.64
N LYS A 59 -9.53 -15.05 -1.05
CA LYS A 59 -9.56 -15.82 0.20
C LYS A 59 -9.98 -14.93 1.36
N MET A 60 -11.23 -15.06 1.77
CA MET A 60 -11.86 -14.24 2.80
C MET A 60 -11.33 -14.60 4.19
N GLN A 61 -11.14 -13.59 5.03
CA GLN A 61 -11.03 -13.80 6.48
C GLN A 61 -12.43 -14.12 7.00
N PHE A 62 -12.81 -15.40 6.99
CA PHE A 62 -14.05 -15.84 7.62
C PHE A 62 -13.93 -15.70 9.14
N ASP A 63 -14.87 -14.97 9.74
CA ASP A 63 -15.24 -15.25 11.12
C ASP A 63 -15.81 -16.68 11.17
N LYS A 64 -15.22 -17.55 11.99
CA LYS A 64 -15.59 -18.96 12.10
C LYS A 64 -17.01 -19.18 12.66
N SER A 65 -17.71 -18.10 13.04
CA SER A 65 -19.11 -18.14 13.49
C SER A 65 -20.11 -18.67 12.45
N SER A 66 -19.71 -18.85 11.18
CA SER A 66 -20.61 -19.25 10.07
C SER A 66 -20.05 -20.39 9.19
N THR A 67 -19.31 -21.34 9.78
CA THR A 67 -18.52 -22.32 9.01
C THR A 67 -19.31 -23.56 8.52
N THR A 68 -20.56 -23.77 8.96
CA THR A 68 -21.40 -24.85 8.45
C THR A 68 -22.46 -24.29 7.50
N LYS A 69 -22.50 -24.83 6.27
CA LYS A 69 -23.45 -24.48 5.20
C LYS A 69 -24.92 -24.40 5.65
N ASP A 70 -25.26 -25.09 6.73
CA ASP A 70 -26.63 -25.27 7.20
C ASP A 70 -27.03 -24.36 8.37
N LYS A 71 -26.13 -23.51 8.90
CA LYS A 71 -26.47 -22.58 10.00
C LYS A 71 -25.78 -21.23 9.85
N ILE A 72 -26.17 -20.47 8.83
CA ILE A 72 -25.87 -19.04 8.78
C ILE A 72 -27.05 -18.31 9.42
N ASP A 73 -26.84 -17.77 10.61
CA ASP A 73 -27.78 -16.88 11.26
C ASP A 73 -27.78 -15.52 10.53
N LEU A 74 -28.75 -15.32 9.63
CA LEU A 74 -28.91 -14.10 8.83
C LEU A 74 -29.19 -12.85 9.68
N SER A 75 -29.46 -12.99 10.99
CA SER A 75 -29.60 -11.87 11.92
C SER A 75 -28.24 -11.29 12.36
N LYS A 76 -27.13 -12.03 12.18
CA LYS A 76 -25.78 -11.57 12.49
C LYS A 76 -25.19 -10.80 11.31
N LYS A 77 -24.71 -9.58 11.56
CA LYS A 77 -23.94 -8.82 10.57
C LYS A 77 -22.70 -9.61 10.16
N ILE A 78 -22.70 -10.15 8.94
CA ILE A 78 -21.55 -10.81 8.34
C ILE A 78 -20.42 -9.77 8.23
N PHE A 79 -19.36 -9.95 9.02
CA PHE A 79 -18.20 -9.06 8.95
C PHE A 79 -17.34 -9.47 7.77
N ILE A 80 -17.40 -8.68 6.69
CA ILE A 80 -16.59 -8.91 5.50
C ILE A 80 -15.44 -7.90 5.49
N SER A 81 -14.22 -8.39 5.78
CA SER A 81 -12.99 -7.61 5.66
C SER A 81 -12.14 -8.16 4.52
N SER A 82 -12.12 -7.44 3.40
CA SER A 82 -11.20 -7.67 2.28
C SER A 82 -10.41 -6.40 2.00
N ALA A 83 -9.12 -6.53 1.67
CA ALA A 83 -8.30 -5.42 1.20
C ALA A 83 -8.95 -4.75 -0.05
N SER A 84 -9.62 -5.55 -0.88
CA SER A 84 -10.30 -5.10 -2.11
C SER A 84 -11.47 -4.13 -1.89
N PHE A 85 -11.98 -3.99 -0.66
CA PHE A 85 -13.05 -3.03 -0.35
C PHE A 85 -12.53 -1.63 -0.02
N LYS A 86 -11.22 -1.48 0.15
CA LYS A 86 -10.60 -0.20 0.53
C LYS A 86 -9.79 0.41 -0.60
N TYR A 87 -9.16 -0.42 -1.43
CA TYR A 87 -8.39 -0.05 -2.61
C TYR A 87 -8.38 -1.21 -3.63
N PRO A 88 -8.20 -0.93 -4.94
CA PRO A 88 -8.02 -1.98 -5.94
C PRO A 88 -6.76 -2.81 -5.63
N THR A 89 -6.94 -4.10 -5.34
CA THR A 89 -5.82 -5.04 -5.17
C THR A 89 -5.33 -5.55 -6.52
N LEU A 90 -4.05 -5.90 -6.61
CA LEU A 90 -3.40 -6.31 -7.84
C LEU A 90 -2.82 -7.72 -7.73
N LYS A 91 -3.08 -8.52 -8.76
CA LYS A 91 -2.43 -9.81 -8.95
C LYS A 91 -0.94 -9.59 -9.21
N LEU A 92 -0.11 -10.56 -8.82
CA LEU A 92 1.33 -10.51 -9.03
C LEU A 92 1.71 -10.22 -10.49
N LYS A 93 1.03 -10.85 -11.46
CA LYS A 93 1.25 -10.61 -12.89
C LYS A 93 1.05 -9.15 -13.31
N GLU A 94 0.15 -8.44 -12.63
CA GLU A 94 -0.14 -7.03 -12.90
C GLU A 94 0.90 -6.13 -12.22
N LEU A 95 1.27 -6.46 -10.97
CA LEU A 95 2.38 -5.81 -10.25
C LEU A 95 3.71 -5.82 -11.03
N LYS A 96 4.02 -6.95 -11.68
CA LYS A 96 5.22 -7.09 -12.50
C LYS A 96 5.25 -6.20 -13.74
N LYS A 97 4.10 -5.68 -14.20
CA LYS A 97 4.04 -4.78 -15.36
C LYS A 97 4.52 -3.37 -15.05
N LEU A 98 4.62 -2.99 -13.77
CA LEU A 98 5.16 -1.69 -13.38
C LEU A 98 6.64 -1.63 -13.77
N PRO A 99 7.06 -0.72 -14.68
CA PRO A 99 8.44 -0.68 -15.17
C PRO A 99 9.35 0.04 -14.16
N LEU A 100 9.51 -0.52 -12.94
CA LEU A 100 10.17 0.16 -11.83
C LEU A 100 11.61 0.60 -12.16
N THR A 101 12.31 -0.14 -13.02
CA THR A 101 13.65 0.22 -13.48
C THR A 101 13.71 1.55 -14.22
N SER A 102 12.61 2.08 -14.75
CA SER A 102 12.58 3.39 -15.43
C SER A 102 12.70 4.58 -14.48
N ILE A 103 12.52 4.36 -13.17
CA ILE A 103 12.66 5.40 -12.14
C ILE A 103 13.71 5.03 -11.09
N ALA A 104 14.39 3.89 -11.25
CA ALA A 104 15.43 3.45 -10.34
C ALA A 104 16.81 3.86 -10.90
N LYS A 105 17.68 4.37 -10.03
CA LYS A 105 19.11 4.50 -10.38
C LYS A 105 19.79 3.13 -10.41
N ASP A 106 20.93 3.05 -11.09
CA ASP A 106 21.74 1.82 -11.18
C ASP A 106 22.25 1.34 -9.82
N ASP A 107 22.60 2.29 -8.94
CA ASP A 107 22.90 2.05 -7.53
C ASP A 107 21.67 2.49 -6.72
N SER A 108 20.81 1.55 -6.33
CA SER A 108 19.57 1.85 -5.60
C SER A 108 19.08 0.70 -4.72
N LEU A 109 18.18 1.03 -3.79
CA LEU A 109 17.57 0.09 -2.85
C LEU A 109 16.05 0.15 -2.93
N LEU A 110 15.44 -1.02 -2.78
CA LEU A 110 13.99 -1.19 -2.66
C LEU A 110 13.67 -1.76 -1.27
N PHE A 111 12.89 -1.02 -0.51
CA PHE A 111 12.27 -1.43 0.75
C PHE A 111 10.82 -1.78 0.48
N MET A 112 10.42 -3.05 0.61
CA MET A 112 9.09 -3.47 0.20
C MET A 112 8.38 -4.26 1.29
N TRP A 113 7.18 -3.81 1.67
CA TRP A 113 6.33 -4.55 2.59
C TRP A 113 5.74 -5.79 1.94
N ALA A 114 5.81 -6.88 2.68
CA ALA A 114 5.17 -8.14 2.36
C ALA A 114 4.32 -8.60 3.54
N THR A 115 3.13 -9.09 3.23
CA THR A 115 2.36 -9.87 4.22
C THR A 115 2.87 -11.30 4.21
N ASN A 116 2.77 -12.00 5.36
CA ASN A 116 3.33 -13.35 5.52
C ASN A 116 2.91 -14.33 4.39
N PRO A 117 1.63 -14.36 3.93
CA PRO A 117 1.24 -15.24 2.81
C PRO A 117 1.82 -14.86 1.45
N HIS A 118 2.22 -13.60 1.26
CA HIS A 118 2.75 -13.07 0.00
C HIS A 118 4.28 -13.02 -0.04
N LEU A 119 4.98 -13.56 0.97
CA LEU A 119 6.43 -13.42 1.09
C LEU A 119 7.18 -13.91 -0.16
N ALA A 120 6.83 -15.10 -0.67
CA ALA A 120 7.44 -15.64 -1.90
C ALA A 120 7.15 -14.75 -3.12
N GLN A 121 5.92 -14.26 -3.25
CA GLN A 121 5.50 -13.37 -4.34
C GLN A 121 6.19 -12.01 -4.25
N ALA A 122 6.50 -11.53 -3.05
CA ALA A 122 7.24 -10.29 -2.85
C ALA A 122 8.70 -10.44 -3.29
N ILE A 123 9.35 -11.57 -2.97
CA ILE A 123 10.71 -11.83 -3.49
C ILE A 123 10.69 -11.87 -5.02
N GLU A 124 9.76 -12.63 -5.60
CA GLU A 124 9.58 -12.73 -7.05
C GLU A 124 9.27 -11.38 -7.73
N LEU A 125 8.52 -10.51 -7.05
CA LEU A 125 8.21 -9.16 -7.55
C LEU A 125 9.44 -8.26 -7.55
N GLY A 126 10.22 -8.24 -6.46
CA GLY A 126 11.44 -7.43 -6.38
C GLY A 126 12.46 -7.82 -7.45
N GLU A 127 12.60 -9.12 -7.72
CA GLU A 127 13.44 -9.64 -8.80
C GLU A 127 12.93 -9.23 -10.18
N ALA A 128 11.62 -9.35 -10.43
CA ALA A 128 11.00 -8.91 -11.68
C ALA A 128 11.15 -7.40 -11.92
N TRP A 129 11.21 -6.60 -10.85
CA TRP A 129 11.51 -5.17 -10.89
C TRP A 129 13.00 -4.85 -11.03
N GLY A 130 13.86 -5.86 -11.17
CA GLY A 130 15.29 -5.68 -11.42
C GLY A 130 16.12 -5.41 -10.17
N PHE A 131 15.66 -5.86 -9.00
CA PHE A 131 16.39 -5.79 -7.74
C PHE A 131 16.65 -7.19 -7.16
N GLU A 132 17.82 -7.40 -6.60
CA GLU A 132 18.18 -8.67 -5.95
C GLU A 132 17.78 -8.63 -4.47
N TYR A 133 17.07 -9.66 -3.98
CA TYR A 133 16.74 -9.78 -2.57
C TYR A 133 18.01 -9.89 -1.71
N LYS A 134 18.01 -9.23 -0.53
CA LYS A 134 19.15 -9.27 0.39
C LYS A 134 18.79 -9.73 1.79
N THR A 135 17.78 -9.11 2.39
CA THR A 135 17.44 -9.39 3.79
C THR A 135 16.07 -8.83 4.14
N VAL A 136 15.60 -9.08 5.35
CA VAL A 136 14.49 -8.35 5.96
C VAL A 136 15.06 -7.06 6.57
N ALA A 137 14.69 -5.91 6.01
CA ALA A 137 15.09 -4.60 6.55
C ALA A 137 14.39 -4.28 7.87
N PHE A 138 13.08 -4.55 7.97
CA PHE A 138 12.29 -4.29 9.17
C PHE A 138 11.29 -5.40 9.47
N ILE A 139 11.03 -5.62 10.75
CA ILE A 139 9.94 -6.46 11.25
C ILE A 139 9.03 -5.54 12.05
N TRP A 140 7.78 -5.42 11.64
CA TRP A 140 6.79 -4.64 12.38
C TRP A 140 5.96 -5.55 13.29
N ASN A 141 6.21 -5.46 14.60
CA ASN A 141 5.35 -6.02 15.64
C ASN A 141 4.14 -5.08 15.87
N LYS A 142 2.95 -5.56 15.50
CA LYS A 142 1.67 -4.83 15.62
C LYS A 142 1.12 -4.75 17.04
N MET A 143 1.73 -5.47 17.99
CA MET A 143 1.30 -5.63 19.39
C MET A 143 -0.11 -6.22 19.60
N VAL A 144 -0.84 -6.50 18.53
CA VAL A 144 -2.15 -7.15 18.53
C VAL A 144 -2.09 -8.33 17.58
N HIS A 145 -2.51 -9.50 18.09
CA HIS A 145 -2.51 -10.73 17.31
C HIS A 145 -3.80 -10.91 16.52
N ASN A 146 -3.66 -11.38 15.28
CA ASN A 146 -4.77 -11.92 14.52
C ASN A 146 -4.67 -13.44 14.50
N PRO A 147 -5.80 -14.17 14.60
CA PRO A 147 -5.78 -15.61 14.40
C PRO A 147 -5.27 -15.92 13.00
N GLY A 148 -4.26 -16.79 12.92
CA GLY A 148 -3.79 -17.36 11.67
C GLY A 148 -4.12 -18.84 11.57
N GLN A 149 -3.86 -19.42 10.40
CA GLN A 149 -4.10 -20.85 10.15
C GLN A 149 -3.05 -21.74 10.83
N TYR A 150 -1.81 -21.25 10.93
CA TYR A 150 -0.67 -22.00 11.48
C TYR A 150 -0.16 -21.38 12.79
N THR A 151 -0.05 -20.06 12.84
CA THR A 151 0.40 -19.30 14.02
C THR A 151 -0.40 -18.01 14.16
N LEU A 152 -0.38 -17.41 15.35
CA LEU A 152 -0.94 -16.08 15.57
C LEU A 152 -0.11 -15.04 14.79
N SER A 153 -0.76 -14.31 13.89
CA SER A 153 -0.08 -13.33 13.04
C SER A 153 -0.16 -11.95 13.67
N TYR A 154 0.98 -11.46 14.14
CA TYR A 154 1.13 -10.10 14.69
C TYR A 154 2.31 -9.33 14.08
N CYS A 155 3.08 -9.95 13.18
CA CYS A 155 4.19 -9.31 12.50
C CYS A 155 3.94 -9.14 10.98
N GLU A 156 4.45 -8.05 10.42
CA GLU A 156 4.66 -7.85 8.98
C GLU A 156 6.13 -7.59 8.68
N LEU A 157 6.57 -7.94 7.47
CA LEU A 157 7.98 -7.86 7.06
C LEU A 157 8.17 -6.77 6.00
N CYS A 158 9.21 -5.97 6.16
CA CYS A 158 9.72 -5.09 5.11
C CYS A 158 11.03 -5.70 4.58
N LEU A 159 11.02 -6.13 3.33
CA LEU A 159 12.14 -6.75 2.65
C LEU A 159 13.05 -5.68 2.05
N LEU A 160 14.35 -5.95 2.03
CA LEU A 160 15.35 -5.13 1.36
C LEU A 160 15.86 -5.84 0.12
N PHE A 161 15.79 -5.13 -1.00
CA PHE A 161 16.40 -5.53 -2.26
C PHE A 161 17.41 -4.47 -2.71
N LYS A 162 18.35 -4.90 -3.54
CA LYS A 162 19.46 -4.06 -4.02
C LYS A 162 19.63 -4.17 -5.53
N ARG A 163 19.82 -3.03 -6.17
CA ARG A 163 20.29 -2.89 -7.55
C ARG A 163 21.65 -2.19 -7.52
N GLY A 164 22.65 -2.76 -8.17
CA GLY A 164 24.03 -2.25 -8.13
C GLY A 164 24.61 -2.21 -6.71
N ARG A 165 25.16 -1.06 -6.32
CA ARG A 165 25.79 -0.80 -5.03
C ARG A 165 24.84 -0.08 -4.06
N ILE A 166 25.21 -0.07 -2.79
CA ILE A 166 24.48 0.70 -1.77
C ILE A 166 24.73 2.19 -2.02
N PRO A 167 23.68 3.03 -2.13
CA PRO A 167 23.84 4.48 -2.31
C PRO A 167 24.71 5.13 -1.23
N THR A 168 25.53 6.10 -1.64
CA THR A 168 26.44 6.86 -0.78
C THR A 168 26.20 8.37 -0.89
N PRO A 169 26.49 9.17 0.15
CA PRO A 169 26.99 8.77 1.47
C PRO A 169 25.90 8.10 2.32
N ARG A 170 26.31 7.19 3.19
CA ARG A 170 25.44 6.54 4.18
C ARG A 170 25.32 7.41 5.44
N GLY A 171 24.10 7.48 6.00
CA GLY A 171 23.85 8.00 7.34
C GLY A 171 24.04 6.92 8.41
N ALA A 172 23.04 6.78 9.29
CA ALA A 172 23.03 5.81 10.39
C ALA A 172 23.23 4.36 9.90
N ARG A 173 23.98 3.59 10.70
CA ARG A 173 24.31 2.17 10.44
C ARG A 173 23.85 1.22 11.55
N ASN A 174 23.39 1.77 12.67
CA ASN A 174 22.95 1.06 13.87
C ASN A 174 21.42 1.08 14.04
N ILE A 175 20.68 1.26 12.94
CA ILE A 175 19.22 1.20 12.95
C ILE A 175 18.76 -0.23 13.18
N LYS A 176 17.94 -0.43 14.22
CA LYS A 176 17.41 -1.74 14.58
C LYS A 176 16.31 -2.18 13.60
N GLN A 177 16.20 -3.49 13.38
CA GLN A 177 15.21 -4.08 12.47
C GLN A 177 13.80 -4.14 13.06
N LEU A 178 13.66 -4.36 14.39
CA LEU A 178 12.36 -4.46 15.04
C LEU A 178 11.69 -3.09 15.22
N ILE A 179 10.46 -2.97 14.74
CA ILE A 179 9.56 -1.83 14.92
C ILE A 179 8.38 -2.30 15.76
N GLU A 180 8.18 -1.70 16.92
CA GLU A 180 7.04 -1.99 17.79
C GLU A 180 6.07 -0.81 17.75
N SER A 181 4.90 -1.01 17.16
CA SER A 181 3.92 0.05 16.98
C SER A 181 2.53 -0.55 16.81
N PRO A 182 1.48 0.00 17.46
CA PRO A 182 0.16 -0.60 17.37
C PRO A 182 -0.38 -0.45 15.96
N ARG A 183 -1.16 -1.43 15.50
CA ARG A 183 -1.90 -1.33 14.25
C ARG A 183 -2.86 -0.13 14.32
N ARG A 184 -2.75 0.78 13.37
CA ARG A 184 -3.69 1.91 13.16
C ARG A 184 -4.79 1.51 12.17
N ASP A 185 -5.33 2.48 11.44
CA ASP A 185 -6.29 2.23 10.37
C ASP A 185 -5.74 1.23 9.34
N HIS A 186 -6.66 0.59 8.62
CA HIS A 186 -6.35 -0.60 7.85
C HIS A 186 -5.19 -0.41 6.89
N SER A 187 -4.15 -1.23 7.08
CA SER A 187 -2.97 -1.31 6.23
C SER A 187 -2.15 0.00 6.17
N GLU A 188 -2.27 0.89 7.15
CA GLU A 188 -1.28 1.96 7.36
C GLU A 188 0.00 1.34 7.94
N LYS A 189 1.13 1.55 7.25
CA LYS A 189 2.45 1.09 7.70
C LYS A 189 3.04 2.06 8.73
N PRO A 190 3.90 1.59 9.65
CA PRO A 190 4.44 2.46 10.69
C PRO A 190 5.35 3.54 10.08
N LEU A 191 5.07 4.81 10.41
CA LEU A 191 5.89 5.97 10.06
C LEU A 191 7.38 5.78 10.42
N GLU A 192 7.63 5.02 11.47
CA GLU A 192 8.96 4.67 11.95
C GLU A 192 9.84 4.03 10.87
N ALA A 193 9.27 3.24 9.96
CA ALA A 193 10.03 2.63 8.87
C ALA A 193 10.62 3.69 7.92
N ALA A 194 9.81 4.66 7.49
CA ALA A 194 10.25 5.75 6.62
C ALA A 194 11.33 6.59 7.31
N LYS A 195 11.11 6.98 8.57
CA LYS A 195 12.10 7.74 9.38
C LYS A 195 13.42 6.99 9.55
N ARG A 196 13.37 5.67 9.75
CA ARG A 196 14.57 4.83 9.83
C ARG A 196 15.32 4.78 8.51
N ILE A 197 14.61 4.72 7.38
CA ILE A 197 15.21 4.79 6.05
C ILE A 197 15.87 6.16 5.83
N GLU A 198 15.21 7.26 6.20
CA GLU A 198 15.79 8.61 6.16
C GLU A 198 17.06 8.72 6.99
N ALA A 199 17.07 8.19 8.21
CA ALA A 199 18.26 8.17 9.05
C ALA A 199 19.42 7.38 8.39
N MET A 200 19.11 6.26 7.71
CA MET A 200 20.09 5.47 6.98
C MET A 200 20.62 6.17 5.71
N PHE A 201 19.77 6.98 5.07
CA PHE A 201 19.97 7.61 3.76
C PHE A 201 19.46 9.07 3.74
N PRO A 202 20.16 9.99 4.42
CA PRO A 202 19.64 11.33 4.70
C PRO A 202 19.54 12.22 3.47
N THR A 203 20.41 12.02 2.47
CA THR A 203 20.54 12.93 1.31
C THR A 203 20.01 12.34 0.01
N GLN A 204 19.69 11.05 -0.02
CA GLN A 204 19.30 10.34 -1.22
C GLN A 204 17.87 10.69 -1.68
N PRO A 205 17.66 11.06 -2.95
CA PRO A 205 16.35 11.07 -3.60
C PRO A 205 15.56 9.79 -3.32
N ARG A 206 14.32 9.96 -2.86
CA ARG A 206 13.48 8.87 -2.38
C ARG A 206 12.02 9.00 -2.79
N ILE A 207 11.39 7.87 -3.06
CA ILE A 207 9.97 7.78 -3.44
C ILE A 207 9.24 6.67 -2.67
N GLU A 208 8.01 6.94 -2.26
CA GLU A 208 7.05 5.95 -1.77
C GLU A 208 6.06 5.55 -2.88
N LEU A 209 6.03 4.27 -3.21
CA LEU A 209 5.10 3.68 -4.17
C LEU A 209 3.91 3.05 -3.45
N PHE A 210 2.74 3.19 -4.06
CA PHE A 210 1.45 2.84 -3.48
C PHE A 210 1.15 3.62 -2.19
N ALA A 211 1.69 4.84 -2.12
CA ALA A 211 1.53 5.73 -0.98
C ALA A 211 0.06 6.05 -0.74
N ARG A 212 -0.34 6.02 0.54
CA ARG A 212 -1.70 6.44 0.98
C ARG A 212 -1.69 7.76 1.75
N ARG A 213 -0.52 8.26 2.10
CA ARG A 213 -0.30 9.52 2.81
C ARG A 213 0.84 10.27 2.13
N ARG A 214 0.77 11.60 2.18
CA ARG A 214 1.88 12.47 1.78
C ARG A 214 2.83 12.67 2.96
N ASP A 215 4.10 12.39 2.73
CA ASP A 215 5.19 12.81 3.61
C ASP A 215 6.00 13.89 2.86
N PRO A 216 6.17 15.10 3.40
CA PRO A 216 6.90 16.16 2.71
C PRO A 216 8.37 15.82 2.41
N ASN A 217 8.94 14.80 3.05
CA ASN A 217 10.31 14.36 2.83
C ASN A 217 10.47 13.30 1.72
N TRP A 218 9.35 12.86 1.13
CA TRP A 218 9.29 11.81 0.12
C TRP A 218 8.50 12.25 -1.11
N ASP A 219 9.00 11.91 -2.29
CA ASP A 219 8.12 11.83 -3.45
C ASP A 219 7.14 10.67 -3.23
N TYR A 220 5.94 10.77 -3.79
CA TYR A 220 4.89 9.79 -3.60
C TYR A 220 4.19 9.45 -4.91
N TRP A 221 3.74 8.21 -5.03
CA TRP A 221 3.03 7.72 -6.20
C TRP A 221 2.00 6.67 -5.80
N GLY A 222 0.76 6.79 -6.26
CA GLY A 222 -0.32 5.84 -5.97
C GLY A 222 -1.67 6.24 -6.58
N LEU A 223 -2.68 5.39 -6.47
CA LEU A 223 -4.03 5.71 -6.95
C LEU A 223 -4.69 6.80 -6.10
N ASP A 224 -4.51 6.71 -4.78
CA ASP A 224 -5.09 7.66 -3.82
C ASP A 224 -4.53 9.09 -4.02
N THR A 225 -3.32 9.21 -4.59
CA THR A 225 -2.66 10.51 -4.80
C THR A 225 -3.22 11.26 -5.99
N VAL A 226 -3.80 10.53 -6.96
CA VAL A 226 -4.46 11.10 -8.14
C VAL A 226 -5.88 11.54 -7.78
N MET A 227 -6.60 10.78 -6.94
CA MET A 227 -7.97 11.13 -6.55
C MET A 227 -8.07 12.45 -5.76
N ASP A 228 -7.04 12.81 -4.97
CA ASP A 228 -6.98 14.11 -4.29
C ASP A 228 -6.76 15.30 -5.23
N SER A 229 -6.13 15.10 -6.40
CA SER A 229 -5.94 16.18 -7.38
C SER A 229 -7.21 16.54 -8.16
N PHE A 230 -8.25 15.72 -8.04
CA PHE A 230 -9.58 15.94 -8.60
C PHE A 230 -10.63 16.31 -7.55
N ALA A 231 -10.25 16.46 -6.28
CA ALA A 231 -11.13 17.08 -5.31
C ALA A 231 -11.44 18.50 -5.81
N PRO A 232 -12.72 18.87 -5.98
CA PRO A 232 -13.05 20.24 -6.37
C PRO A 232 -12.40 21.18 -5.35
N LEU A 233 -11.74 22.22 -5.87
CA LEU A 233 -11.27 23.31 -5.03
C LEU A 233 -12.44 23.75 -4.14
N PRO A 234 -12.23 23.99 -2.83
CA PRO A 234 -13.28 24.53 -1.99
C PRO A 234 -13.85 25.77 -2.67
N ASN A 235 -15.18 25.86 -2.74
CA ASN A 235 -15.84 27.03 -3.32
C ASN A 235 -15.34 28.28 -2.57
N GLU A 236 -15.20 29.41 -3.27
CA GLU A 236 -14.78 30.68 -2.64
C GLU A 236 -15.71 31.12 -1.49
N ASP A 237 -16.91 30.56 -1.42
CA ASP A 237 -17.89 30.79 -0.35
C ASP A 237 -17.58 30.01 0.94
N ASP A 238 -16.82 28.92 0.88
CA ASP A 238 -16.39 28.15 2.07
C ASP A 238 -15.21 28.81 2.80
N VAL A 239 -14.53 29.78 2.17
CA VAL A 239 -13.37 30.50 2.72
C VAL A 239 -13.78 31.73 3.53
N LYS A 240 -15.05 32.18 3.44
CA LYS A 240 -15.51 33.42 4.09
C LYS A 240 -15.94 33.29 5.55
N THR A 241 -15.95 32.09 6.14
CA THR A 241 -16.44 31.90 7.53
C THR A 241 -15.36 31.78 8.60
N THR A 242 -14.08 32.02 8.27
CA THR A 242 -13.02 32.16 9.28
C THR A 242 -12.03 33.27 8.91
N GLY A 243 -12.45 34.53 9.02
CA GLY A 243 -11.53 35.59 9.47
C GLY A 243 -11.23 35.36 10.96
N GLU A 244 -10.05 35.61 11.51
CA GLU A 244 -9.04 36.59 11.15
C GLU A 244 -7.64 36.18 11.66
N SER A 245 -6.62 36.62 10.90
CA SER A 245 -5.21 36.90 11.29
C SER A 245 -4.35 35.69 11.69
N GLN A 246 -3.13 35.47 11.17
CA GLN A 246 -2.08 36.43 10.85
C GLN A 246 -1.25 36.02 9.62
N LYS A 247 -0.88 37.05 8.86
CA LYS A 247 -0.01 37.08 7.67
C LYS A 247 1.32 36.34 7.86
N ARG A 248 1.73 35.52 6.86
CA ARG A 248 3.10 35.45 6.32
C ARG A 248 3.09 35.02 4.84
N ASP A 249 3.42 35.99 3.99
CA ASP A 249 4.22 35.96 2.76
C ASP A 249 4.15 34.76 1.82
N ALA A 250 3.61 35.04 0.64
CA ALA A 250 3.81 34.28 -0.58
C ALA A 250 5.30 34.24 -0.94
N ILE A 251 5.85 33.03 -1.14
CA ILE A 251 7.04 32.85 -1.98
C ILE A 251 6.77 31.76 -3.00
N SER A 252 6.94 32.20 -4.24
CA SER A 252 6.86 31.55 -5.53
C SER A 252 7.71 30.30 -5.68
N CYS A 253 7.18 29.35 -6.45
CA CYS A 253 7.95 28.36 -7.18
C CYS A 253 8.96 29.05 -8.12
N ILE A 254 10.27 28.84 -7.91
CA ILE A 254 11.35 29.10 -8.90
C ILE A 254 12.42 27.99 -8.74
N PRO A 255 13.02 27.48 -9.84
CA PRO A 255 13.76 26.22 -9.85
C PRO A 255 15.19 26.31 -9.29
N PHE A 256 15.67 25.14 -8.87
CA PHE A 256 17.01 24.85 -8.38
C PHE A 256 18.10 25.29 -9.39
N LYS A 257 18.87 26.32 -9.05
CA LYS A 257 20.18 26.61 -9.68
C LYS A 257 21.25 26.78 -8.59
N SER A 258 22.19 25.83 -8.62
CA SER A 258 23.63 25.97 -8.33
C SER A 258 24.06 27.08 -7.37
N LEU A 259 24.59 26.71 -6.21
CA LEU A 259 25.72 27.45 -5.61
C LEU A 259 26.77 26.49 -5.02
N ARG A 260 27.94 26.50 -5.64
CA ARG A 260 29.22 25.97 -5.17
C ARG A 260 29.97 27.09 -4.42
N LYS A 261 30.80 26.70 -3.43
CA LYS A 261 31.80 27.51 -2.67
C LYS A 261 31.15 28.47 -1.65
N GLN A 262 31.64 28.70 -0.43
CA GLN A 262 32.97 28.59 0.19
C GLN A 262 32.83 28.82 1.71
N LEU A 263 33.65 28.17 2.56
CA LEU A 263 34.10 28.52 3.95
C LEU A 263 34.47 27.17 4.62
N VAL A 264 35.71 26.71 4.84
CA VAL A 264 36.98 27.27 5.37
C VAL A 264 36.89 27.74 6.83
N ARG A 265 37.54 26.95 7.71
CA ARG A 265 37.99 27.19 9.11
C ARG A 265 36.85 27.28 10.15
N CYS A 266 36.86 26.58 11.29
CA CYS A 266 37.91 25.97 12.11
C CYS A 266 37.52 24.53 12.54
#